data_AF-A0A845DAN2-F1
#
_entry.id   AF-A0A845DAN2-F1
#
_cell.length_a   1.000
_cell.length_b   1.000
_cell.length_c   1.000
_cell.angle_alpha   90.00
_cell.angle_beta   90.00
_cell.angle_gamma   90.00
#
_symmetry.space_group_name_H-M   'P 1'
#
loop_
_entity.id
_entity.type
_entity.pdbx_description
1 polymer ?
#
loop_
_entity_poly.entity_id
_entity_poly.type
_entity_poly.pdbx_seq_one_letter_code
_entity_poly.pdbx_strand_id
1 'polypeptide(L)' 'MKVITLHQPWASLIALGIKDIEARSWSPPQRLIGETIAIHAAKVVPP' A
#
# COMPACT_ATOMS: atom_id res chain seq x y z
N MET A 1 -1.67 -14.19 -4.76
CA MET A 1 -1.44 -12.78 -5.19
C MET A 1 -0.68 -12.06 -4.10
N LYS A 2 0.42 -11.35 -4.41
CA LYS A 2 1.14 -10.52 -3.44
C LYS A 2 0.35 -9.23 -3.21
N VAL A 3 0.17 -8.79 -1.97
CA VAL A 3 -0.70 -7.65 -1.64
C VAL A 3 -0.13 -6.83 -0.48
N ILE A 4 -0.40 -5.53 -0.47
CA ILE A 4 -0.19 -4.66 0.69
C ILE A 4 -1.51 -4.05 1.15
N THR A 5 -1.73 -4.04 2.46
CA THR A 5 -2.93 -3.45 3.06
C THR A 5 -2.67 -1.99 3.43
N LEU A 6 -3.55 -1.09 3.01
CA LEU A 6 -3.49 0.34 3.28
C LEU A 6 -4.83 0.81 3.84
N HIS A 7 -4.80 1.71 4.82
CA HIS A 7 -5.99 2.39 5.30
C HIS A 7 -6.39 3.51 4.33
N GLN A 8 -7.69 3.84 4.27
CA GLN A 8 -8.13 5.01 3.54
C GLN A 8 -7.70 6.30 4.27
N PRO A 9 -7.43 7.39 3.53
CA PRO A 9 -7.59 7.55 2.07
C PRO A 9 -6.40 7.02 1.22
N TRP A 10 -5.36 6.50 1.85
CA TRP A 10 -4.08 6.22 1.19
C TRP A 10 -4.17 5.13 0.12
N ALA A 11 -5.00 4.10 0.33
CA ALA A 11 -5.24 3.06 -0.66
C ALA A 11 -5.74 3.65 -1.98
N SER A 12 -6.77 4.51 -1.92
CA SER A 12 -7.34 5.15 -3.11
C SER A 12 -6.38 6.15 -3.75
N LEU A 13 -5.64 6.93 -2.96
CA LEU A 13 -4.69 7.91 -3.51
C LEU A 13 -3.55 7.23 -4.29
N ILE A 14 -3.05 6.09 -3.82
CA ILE A 14 -2.03 5.33 -4.57
C ILE A 14 -2.65 4.67 -5.80
N ALA A 15 -3.83 4.04 -5.66
CA ALA A 15 -4.51 3.39 -6.78
C ALA A 15 -4.89 4.36 -7.91
N LEU A 16 -5.16 5.64 -7.58
CA LEU A 16 -5.44 6.71 -8.55
C LEU A 16 -4.17 7.41 -9.08
N GLY A 17 -2.97 7.03 -8.61
CA GLY A 17 -1.71 7.67 -9.02
C GLY A 17 -1.51 9.09 -8.48
N ILE A 18 -2.22 9.46 -7.39
CA ILE A 18 -2.09 10.77 -6.74
C ILE A 18 -0.96 10.74 -5.68
N LYS A 19 -0.70 9.57 -5.10
CA LYS A 19 0.35 9.35 -4.11
C LYS A 19 1.33 8.29 -4.62
N ASP A 20 2.58 8.68 -4.81
CA ASP A 20 3.60 7.78 -5.37
C ASP A 20 4.39 6.99 -4.31
N ILE A 21 4.43 7.49 -3.08
CA ILE A 21 5.28 6.93 -2.00
C ILE A 21 4.42 6.39 -0.86
N GLU A 22 4.61 5.13 -0.49
CA GLU A 22 4.02 4.48 0.68
C GLU A 22 5.06 4.45 1.82
N ALA A 23 4.76 5.02 2.98
CA ALA A 23 5.72 5.16 4.08
C ALA A 23 5.39 4.19 5.23
N ARG A 24 6.39 3.42 5.67
CA ARG A 24 6.29 2.43 6.76
C ARG A 24 7.42 2.63 7.76
N SER A 25 7.18 2.21 9.00
CA SER A 25 8.21 2.13 10.04
C SER A 25 9.17 0.95 9.88
N TRP A 26 8.95 0.10 8.87
CA TRP A 26 9.73 -1.11 8.59
C TRP A 26 10.10 -1.19 7.11
N SER A 27 11.25 -1.81 6.84
CA SER A 27 11.75 -1.99 5.48
C SER A 27 10.98 -3.09 4.74
N PRO A 28 10.60 -2.89 3.47
CA PRO A 28 9.93 -3.91 2.68
C PRO A 28 10.80 -5.17 2.49
N PRO A 29 10.20 -6.38 2.42
CA PRO A 29 10.92 -7.59 2.07
C PRO A 29 11.61 -7.45 0.69
N GLN A 30 12.90 -7.78 0.62
CA GLN A 30 13.70 -7.63 -0.62
C GLN A 30 13.06 -8.33 -1.83
N ARG A 31 12.45 -9.50 -1.61
CA ARG A 31 11.75 -10.29 -2.65
C ARG A 31 10.52 -9.62 -3.28
N LEU A 32 10.07 -8.48 -2.73
CA LEU A 32 8.92 -7.71 -3.23
C LEU A 32 9.35 -6.43 -3.97
N ILE A 33 10.63 -6.05 -3.91
CA ILE A 33 11.13 -4.87 -4.60
C ILE A 33 11.17 -5.14 -6.11
N GLY A 34 10.60 -4.23 -6.90
CA GLY A 34 10.48 -4.36 -8.36
C GLY A 34 9.31 -5.24 -8.83
N GLU A 35 8.56 -5.84 -7.89
CA GLU A 35 7.43 -6.71 -8.21
C GLU A 35 6.11 -5.92 -8.23
N THR A 36 5.21 -6.28 -9.14
CA THR A 36 3.84 -5.76 -9.10
C THR A 36 3.04 -6.49 -8.02
N ILE A 37 2.44 -5.73 -7.11
CA ILE A 37 1.59 -6.23 -6.03
C ILE A 37 0.24 -5.52 -6.05
N ALA A 38 -0.80 -6.16 -5.52
CA ALA A 38 -2.10 -5.52 -5.37
C ALA A 38 -2.15 -4.59 -4.14
N ILE A 39 -3.07 -3.63 -4.19
CA ILE A 39 -3.45 -2.79 -3.06
C ILE A 39 -4.76 -3.33 -2.48
N HIS A 40 -4.76 -3.61 -1.18
CA HIS A 40 -5.98 -3.93 -0.42
C HIS A 40 -6.35 -2.74 0.45
N ALA A 41 -7.54 -2.18 0.22
CA ALA A 41 -8.10 -1.15 1.09
C ALA A 41 -8.64 -1.80 2.37
N ALA A 42 -8.00 -1.49 3.51
CA ALA A 42 -8.43 -1.99 4.80
C ALA A 42 -9.87 -1.55 5.12
N LYS A 43 -10.65 -2.44 5.73
CA LYS A 43 -12.03 -2.15 6.16
C LYS A 43 -12.10 -1.06 7.24
N VAL A 44 -11.15 -1.07 8.18
CA VAL A 44 -11.10 -0.12 9.29
C VAL A 44 -10.30 1.10 8.87
N VAL A 45 -10.84 2.28 9.11
CA VAL A 45 -10.08 3.53 9.07
C VAL A 45 -9.67 3.83 10.52
N PRO A 46 -8.36 3.89 10.83
CA PRO A 46 -7.92 4.26 12.16
C PRO A 46 -8.40 5.68 12.50
N PRO A 47 -8.61 5.98 13.79
CA PRO A 47 -9.04 7.30 14.23
C PRO A 47 -8.05 8.41 13.87
#